data_AF-A0A353EZ02-F1
#
_entry.id   AF-A0A353EZ02-F1
#
_cell.length_a   1.000
_cell.length_b   1.000
_cell.length_c   1.000
_cell.angle_alpha   90.00
_cell.angle_beta   90.00
_cell.angle_gamma   90.00
#
_symmetry.space_group_name_H-M   'P 1'
#
loop_
_entity.id
_entity.type
_entity.pdbx_description
1 polymer ?
#
loop_
_entity_poly.entity_id
_entity_poly.type
_entity_poly.pdbx_seq_one_letter_code
_entity_poly.pdbx_strand_id
1 'polypeptide(L)'
;MAIKMRVLCGSGKKKVLNLANEIKDHYSLAFNAVDVIPPAYPCDKERIVLLAISAKKEINDTVRLFCKELTKARAQNVALMIDGDEAVATKLKDILNEAGTNVADEVLYIDGGFPIFGTKLKDEEKTAAFAWVDRVMENLK
;
A
#
# COMPACT_ATOMS: atom_id res chain seq x y z
N MET A 1 -12.45 17.82 4.84
CA MET A 1 -13.15 16.53 4.66
C MET A 1 -12.10 15.45 4.87
N ALA A 2 -12.26 14.54 5.84
CA ALA A 2 -11.27 13.49 6.07
C ALA A 2 -11.22 12.58 4.83
N ILE A 3 -10.02 12.37 4.28
CA ILE A 3 -9.81 11.51 3.11
C ILE A 3 -10.09 10.06 3.53
N LYS A 4 -10.89 9.35 2.74
CA LYS A 4 -11.11 7.91 2.91
C LYS A 4 -9.92 7.14 2.31
N MET A 5 -8.86 7.02 3.12
CA MET A 5 -7.61 6.33 2.80
C MET A 5 -7.47 5.08 3.65
N ARG A 6 -7.05 3.99 3.02
CA ARG A 6 -6.58 2.78 3.71
C ARG A 6 -5.16 2.41 3.32
N VAL A 7 -4.48 1.73 4.22
CA VAL A 7 -3.17 1.10 3.99
C VAL A 7 -3.32 -0.41 4.23
N LEU A 8 -3.11 -1.23 3.21
CA LEU A 8 -3.21 -2.68 3.31
C LEU A 8 -1.84 -3.32 3.12
N CYS A 9 -1.42 -4.10 4.10
CA CYS A 9 -0.11 -4.73 4.18
C CYS A 9 -0.16 -6.17 3.67
N GLY A 10 0.49 -6.42 2.53
CA GLY A 10 0.83 -7.75 2.04
C GLY A 10 2.28 -8.09 2.41
N SER A 11 2.65 -7.89 3.67
CA SER A 11 4.01 -8.07 4.18
C SER A 11 4.00 -8.70 5.57
N GLY A 12 4.89 -9.68 5.80
CA GLY A 12 5.17 -10.21 7.13
C GLY A 12 6.22 -9.40 7.91
N LYS A 13 6.73 -8.30 7.35
CA LYS A 13 7.81 -7.51 7.94
C LYS A 13 7.25 -6.41 8.84
N LYS A 14 7.65 -6.42 10.11
CA LYS A 14 7.22 -5.43 11.11
C LYS A 14 7.51 -3.98 10.71
N LYS A 15 8.63 -3.71 10.04
CA LYS A 15 8.99 -2.34 9.62
C LYS A 15 7.99 -1.77 8.62
N VAL A 16 7.48 -2.60 7.70
CA VAL A 16 6.46 -2.19 6.72
C VAL A 16 5.14 -1.85 7.43
N LEU A 17 4.73 -2.68 8.39
CA LEU A 17 3.55 -2.41 9.20
C LEU A 17 3.72 -1.16 10.08
N ASN A 18 4.90 -0.95 10.66
CA ASN A 18 5.20 0.26 11.42
C ASN A 18 5.07 1.51 10.52
N LEU A 19 5.60 1.46 9.30
CA LEU A 19 5.52 2.60 8.38
C LEU A 19 4.07 2.90 7.99
N ALA A 20 3.25 1.87 7.79
CA ALA A 20 1.82 2.03 7.56
C ALA A 20 1.10 2.70 8.74
N ASN A 21 1.46 2.37 9.98
CA ASN A 21 0.92 3.04 11.17
C ASN A 21 1.38 4.48 11.31
N GLU A 22 2.65 4.79 10.98
CA GLU A 22 3.13 6.17 10.95
C GLU A 22 2.37 7.02 9.92
N ILE A 23 2.05 6.46 8.75
CA ILE A 23 1.20 7.12 7.74
C ILE A 23 -0.20 7.37 8.33
N LYS A 24 -0.82 6.35 8.94
CA LYS A 24 -2.13 6.49 9.59
C LYS A 24 -2.13 7.63 10.60
N ASP A 25 -1.13 7.69 11.47
CA ASP A 25 -1.04 8.71 12.52
C ASP A 25 -0.79 10.09 11.93
N HIS A 26 0.12 10.21 10.95
CA HIS A 26 0.43 11.47 10.26
C HIS A 26 -0.80 12.10 9.59
N TYR A 27 -1.59 11.28 8.89
CA TYR A 27 -2.79 11.74 8.18
C TYR A 27 -4.06 11.68 9.04
N SER A 28 -3.94 11.34 10.34
CA SER A 28 -5.07 11.21 11.27
C SER A 28 -6.20 10.32 10.72
N LEU A 29 -5.81 9.18 10.11
CA LEU A 29 -6.74 8.25 9.51
C LEU A 29 -7.55 7.49 10.58
N ALA A 30 -8.63 6.84 10.16
CA ALA A 30 -9.46 6.02 11.04
C ALA A 30 -8.63 4.92 11.74
N PHE A 31 -9.09 4.50 12.92
CA PHE A 31 -8.40 3.48 13.71
C PHE A 31 -8.10 2.19 12.91
N ASN A 32 -9.04 1.78 12.06
CA ASN A 32 -8.97 0.60 11.18
C ASN A 32 -8.46 0.90 9.76
N ALA A 33 -7.77 2.03 9.57
CA ALA A 33 -7.24 2.39 8.25
C ALA A 33 -6.05 1.53 7.82
N VAL A 34 -5.35 0.87 8.76
CA VAL A 34 -4.22 -0.02 8.49
C VAL A 34 -4.65 -1.45 8.75
N ASP A 35 -4.44 -2.35 7.79
CA ASP A 35 -4.77 -3.78 7.95
C ASP A 35 -3.83 -4.68 7.14
N VAL A 36 -3.87 -5.99 7.40
CA VAL A 36 -3.07 -7.02 6.68
C VAL A 36 -3.97 -7.74 5.67
N ILE A 37 -3.45 -8.13 4.51
CA ILE A 37 -4.21 -8.89 3.50
C ILE A 37 -4.16 -10.40 3.85
N PRO A 38 -4.98 -11.02 4.77
CA PRO A 38 -6.35 -11.63 4.53
C PRO A 38 -7.27 -11.93 5.79
N PRO A 39 -8.49 -12.53 5.69
CA PRO A 39 -9.45 -12.66 4.58
C PRO A 39 -10.67 -11.71 4.74
N ALA A 40 -11.13 -11.11 3.64
CA ALA A 40 -12.28 -10.20 3.56
C ALA A 40 -12.14 -8.85 4.30
N TYR A 41 -11.35 -7.92 3.74
CA TYR A 41 -11.41 -6.52 4.15
C TYR A 41 -12.29 -5.74 3.17
N PRO A 42 -13.43 -5.19 3.63
CA PRO A 42 -14.28 -4.40 2.77
C PRO A 42 -13.59 -3.05 2.54
N CYS A 43 -12.80 -2.95 1.46
CA CYS A 43 -12.63 -1.69 0.77
C CYS A 43 -14.02 -1.27 0.29
N ASP A 44 -14.63 -0.32 0.99
CA ASP A 44 -15.99 0.14 0.71
C ASP A 44 -15.87 1.57 0.16
N LYS A 45 -15.81 1.72 -1.16
CA LYS A 45 -15.71 3.03 -1.82
C LYS A 45 -14.58 3.90 -1.26
N GLU A 46 -13.42 3.29 -1.05
CA GLU A 46 -12.23 4.01 -0.61
C GLU A 46 -11.79 4.98 -1.73
N ARG A 47 -11.41 6.20 -1.35
CA ARG A 47 -10.89 7.17 -2.33
C ARG A 47 -9.51 6.74 -2.82
N ILE A 48 -8.72 6.17 -1.91
CA ILE A 48 -7.42 5.59 -2.19
C ILE A 48 -7.13 4.40 -1.27
N VAL A 49 -6.49 3.37 -1.81
CA VAL A 49 -5.85 2.30 -1.04
C VAL A 49 -4.34 2.30 -1.33
N LEU A 50 -3.53 2.41 -0.28
CA LEU A 50 -2.09 2.22 -0.31
C LEU A 50 -1.78 0.73 -0.08
N LEU A 51 -1.17 0.05 -1.04
CA LEU A 51 -0.76 -1.35 -0.89
C LEU A 51 0.71 -1.43 -0.51
N ALA A 52 0.98 -1.89 0.71
CA ALA A 52 2.31 -2.08 1.27
C ALA A 52 2.74 -3.55 1.12
N ILE A 53 3.44 -3.88 0.03
CA ILE A 53 3.71 -5.26 -0.37
C ILE A 53 5.20 -5.59 -0.25
N SER A 54 5.51 -6.73 0.38
CA SER A 54 6.86 -7.30 0.36
C SER A 54 6.90 -8.49 -0.60
N ALA A 55 7.65 -8.37 -1.70
CA ALA A 55 7.85 -9.46 -2.65
C ALA A 55 9.14 -9.26 -3.44
N LYS A 56 9.91 -10.33 -3.66
CA LYS A 56 11.19 -10.26 -4.39
C LYS A 56 11.13 -10.73 -5.84
N LYS A 57 10.19 -11.61 -6.20
CA LYS A 57 10.04 -12.18 -7.56
C LYS A 57 8.62 -12.69 -7.82
N GLU A 58 8.07 -13.36 -6.81
CA GLU A 58 6.72 -13.90 -6.82
C GLU A 58 5.85 -13.12 -5.85
N ILE A 59 4.65 -12.78 -6.32
CA ILE A 59 3.61 -12.15 -5.51
C ILE A 59 2.87 -13.29 -4.81
N ASN A 60 2.71 -13.19 -3.49
CA ASN A 60 1.90 -14.15 -2.74
C ASN A 60 0.50 -14.26 -3.36
N ASP A 61 0.00 -15.48 -3.55
CA ASP A 61 -1.29 -15.72 -4.22
C ASP A 61 -2.46 -14.99 -3.57
N THR A 62 -2.43 -14.83 -2.24
CA THR A 62 -3.47 -14.10 -1.51
C THR A 62 -3.47 -12.62 -1.87
N VAL A 63 -2.28 -12.00 -1.98
CA VAL A 63 -2.13 -10.61 -2.44
C VAL A 63 -2.56 -10.50 -3.90
N ARG A 64 -2.16 -11.45 -4.75
CA ARG A 64 -2.52 -11.49 -6.17
C ARG A 64 -4.03 -11.56 -6.36
N LEU A 65 -4.70 -12.46 -5.66
CA LEU A 65 -6.17 -12.61 -5.71
C LEU A 65 -6.87 -11.37 -5.18
N PHE A 66 -6.40 -10.81 -4.06
CA PHE A 66 -6.95 -9.57 -3.53
C PHE A 66 -6.87 -8.41 -4.54
N CYS A 67 -5.72 -8.22 -5.19
CA CYS A 67 -5.56 -7.17 -6.21
C CYS A 67 -6.54 -7.35 -7.38
N LYS A 68 -6.85 -8.59 -7.79
CA LYS A 68 -7.83 -8.87 -8.84
C LYS A 68 -9.27 -8.49 -8.46
N GLU A 69 -9.57 -8.44 -7.18
CA GLU A 69 -10.90 -8.06 -6.69
C GLU A 69 -11.02 -6.55 -6.42
N LEU A 70 -9.95 -5.77 -6.55
CA LEU A 70 -9.90 -4.36 -6.17
C LEU A 70 -10.41 -3.46 -7.31
N THR A 71 -11.72 -3.53 -7.56
CA THR A 71 -12.41 -2.74 -8.60
C THR A 71 -12.66 -1.29 -8.16
N LYS A 72 -13.05 -0.41 -9.09
CA LYS A 72 -13.45 1.00 -8.79
C LYS A 72 -14.54 1.14 -7.73
N ALA A 73 -15.41 0.13 -7.59
CA ALA A 73 -16.46 0.13 -6.57
C ALA A 73 -15.89 -0.03 -5.15
N ARG A 74 -14.73 -0.68 -5.03
CA ARG A 74 -14.03 -0.93 -3.76
C ARG A 74 -13.02 0.17 -3.46
N ALA A 75 -12.18 0.52 -4.43
CA ALA A 75 -11.18 1.58 -4.33
C ALA A 75 -11.12 2.34 -5.65
N GLN A 76 -11.26 3.67 -5.60
CA GLN A 76 -11.17 4.50 -6.81
C GLN A 76 -9.74 4.58 -7.33
N ASN A 77 -8.80 4.72 -6.41
CA ASN A 77 -7.37 4.83 -6.69
C ASN A 77 -6.57 3.83 -5.84
N VAL A 78 -5.46 3.36 -6.38
CA VAL A 78 -4.53 2.47 -5.69
C VAL A 78 -3.11 2.96 -5.90
N ALA A 79 -2.31 3.01 -4.84
CA ALA A 79 -0.90 3.35 -4.92
C ALA A 79 -0.04 2.25 -4.27
N LEU A 80 1.16 2.05 -4.81
CA LEU A 80 2.01 0.92 -4.45
C LEU A 80 3.21 1.38 -3.62
N MET A 81 3.37 0.78 -2.45
CA MET A 81 4.56 0.84 -1.62
C MET A 81 5.20 -0.55 -1.59
N ILE A 82 6.38 -0.70 -2.19
CA ILE A 82 6.98 -2.00 -2.52
C ILE A 82 8.31 -2.18 -1.79
N ASP A 83 8.38 -3.23 -0.98
CA ASP A 83 9.61 -3.83 -0.47
C ASP A 83 9.99 -4.99 -1.41
N GLY A 84 10.66 -4.65 -2.51
CA GLY A 84 10.81 -5.52 -3.67
C GLY A 84 11.50 -4.85 -4.84
N ASP A 85 11.39 -5.47 -6.01
CA ASP A 85 11.93 -4.94 -7.26
C ASP A 85 10.84 -4.33 -8.16
N GLU A 86 11.28 -3.66 -9.22
CA GLU A 86 10.39 -3.05 -10.21
C GLU A 86 9.53 -4.08 -10.93
N ALA A 87 10.03 -5.31 -11.13
CA ALA A 87 9.27 -6.37 -11.78
C ALA A 87 8.02 -6.77 -10.98
N VAL A 88 8.12 -6.77 -9.64
CA VAL A 88 6.96 -6.94 -8.76
C VAL A 88 5.97 -5.78 -8.90
N ALA A 89 6.46 -4.55 -8.92
CA ALA A 89 5.62 -3.36 -9.06
C ALA A 89 4.84 -3.37 -10.38
N THR A 90 5.50 -3.68 -11.49
CA THR A 90 4.89 -3.78 -12.82
C THR A 90 3.79 -4.84 -12.85
N LYS A 91 4.08 -6.05 -12.36
CA LYS A 91 3.07 -7.13 -12.29
C LYS A 91 1.85 -6.73 -11.46
N LEU A 92 2.04 -6.05 -10.33
CA LEU A 92 0.93 -5.58 -9.50
C LEU A 92 0.11 -4.50 -10.20
N LYS A 93 0.76 -3.55 -10.89
CA LYS A 93 0.06 -2.54 -11.70
C LYS A 93 -0.79 -3.19 -12.77
N ASP A 94 -0.27 -4.17 -13.50
CA ASP A 94 -1.00 -4.88 -14.54
C ASP A 94 -2.26 -5.55 -13.96
N ILE A 95 -2.12 -6.30 -12.86
CA ILE A 95 -3.24 -6.97 -12.19
C ILE A 95 -4.32 -5.96 -11.74
N LEU A 96 -3.90 -4.84 -11.16
CA LEU A 96 -4.81 -3.81 -10.65
C LEU A 96 -5.51 -3.06 -11.77
N ASN A 97 -4.80 -2.73 -12.85
CA ASN A 97 -5.37 -2.12 -14.04
C ASN A 97 -6.38 -3.07 -14.71
N GLU A 98 -6.08 -4.37 -14.80
CA GLU A 98 -7.01 -5.40 -15.27
C GLU A 98 -8.28 -5.50 -14.39
N ALA A 99 -8.14 -5.33 -13.07
CA ALA A 99 -9.27 -5.25 -12.14
C ALA A 99 -10.10 -3.96 -12.28
N GLY A 100 -9.56 -2.96 -12.99
CA GLY A 100 -10.22 -1.73 -13.36
C GLY A 100 -10.02 -0.56 -12.40
N THR A 101 -9.18 -0.65 -11.37
CA THR A 101 -8.88 0.52 -10.51
C THR A 101 -7.94 1.50 -11.21
N ASN A 102 -7.96 2.78 -10.80
CA ASN A 102 -6.93 3.72 -11.22
C ASN A 102 -5.66 3.44 -10.38
N VAL A 103 -4.56 3.06 -11.02
CA VAL A 103 -3.29 2.84 -10.32
C VAL A 103 -2.40 4.07 -10.47
N ALA A 104 -1.80 4.52 -9.36
CA ALA A 104 -0.83 5.60 -9.37
C ALA A 104 0.43 5.20 -10.15
N ASP A 105 0.95 6.13 -10.95
CA ASP A 105 2.17 5.90 -11.73
C ASP A 105 3.40 5.83 -10.81
N GLU A 106 3.43 6.64 -9.76
CA GLU A 106 4.52 6.68 -8.79
C GLU A 106 4.45 5.48 -7.82
N VAL A 107 5.57 4.76 -7.70
CA VAL A 107 5.75 3.65 -6.75
C VAL A 107 6.76 4.08 -5.70
N LEU A 108 6.43 3.89 -4.41
CA LEU A 108 7.38 4.07 -3.33
C LEU A 108 8.13 2.77 -3.08
N TYR A 109 9.44 2.75 -3.32
CA TYR A 109 10.28 1.62 -2.94
C TYR A 109 10.79 1.80 -1.52
N ILE A 110 10.59 0.80 -0.67
CA ILE A 110 11.00 0.81 0.74
C ILE A 110 11.89 -0.38 1.05
N ASP A 111 12.78 -0.23 2.03
CA ASP A 111 13.48 -1.36 2.64
C ASP A 111 12.71 -1.80 3.88
N GLY A 112 11.98 -2.91 3.76
CA GLY A 112 11.22 -3.51 4.85
C GLY A 112 12.10 -4.15 5.94
N GLY A 113 13.42 -4.17 5.77
CA GLY A 113 14.38 -4.75 6.69
C GLY A 113 14.33 -6.29 6.72
N PHE A 114 15.07 -6.89 7.65
CA PHE A 114 14.98 -8.32 7.91
C PHE A 114 13.78 -8.62 8.84
N PRO A 115 13.06 -9.74 8.63
CA PRO A 115 11.86 -10.06 9.42
C PRO A 115 12.09 -10.12 10.94
N ILE A 116 13.32 -10.40 11.39
CA ILE A 116 13.70 -10.59 12.79
C ILE A 116 14.63 -9.47 13.29
N PHE A 117 15.27 -8.72 12.39
CA PHE A 117 16.21 -7.64 12.71
C PHE A 117 15.88 -6.39 11.86
N GLY A 118 15.59 -5.27 12.53
CA GLY A 118 15.39 -3.97 11.86
C GLY A 118 13.94 -3.48 11.87
N THR A 119 13.36 -3.29 13.05
CA THR A 119 12.05 -2.65 13.24
C THR A 119 12.11 -1.13 13.31
N LYS A 120 13.32 -0.56 13.44
CA LYS A 120 13.52 0.88 13.60
C LYS A 120 13.31 1.58 12.27
N LEU A 121 12.29 2.43 12.21
CA LEU A 121 12.13 3.40 11.13
C LEU A 121 13.05 4.59 11.35
N LYS A 122 13.71 5.02 10.29
CA LYS A 122 14.44 6.28 10.28
C LYS A 122 13.50 7.44 9.96
N ASP A 123 13.86 8.64 10.39
CA ASP A 123 13.02 9.83 10.14
C ASP A 123 12.98 10.19 8.65
N GLU A 124 14.06 9.91 7.91
CA GLU A 124 14.11 10.12 6.47
C GLU A 124 13.15 9.18 5.73
N GLU A 125 13.00 7.92 6.20
CA GLU A 125 12.09 6.94 5.62
C GLU A 125 10.63 7.38 5.81
N LYS A 126 10.28 7.89 7.00
CA LYS A 126 8.96 8.45 7.28
C LYS A 126 8.68 9.68 6.43
N THR A 127 9.63 10.62 6.38
CA THR A 127 9.51 11.86 5.60
C THR A 127 9.32 11.56 4.11
N ALA A 128 10.08 10.62 3.57
CA ALA A 128 9.94 10.20 2.17
C ALA A 128 8.57 9.57 1.90
N ALA A 129 8.06 8.74 2.82
CA ALA A 129 6.75 8.12 2.69
C ALA A 129 5.61 9.16 2.75
N PHE A 130 5.67 10.13 3.65
CA PHE A 130 4.67 11.20 3.73
C PHE A 130 4.69 12.06 2.46
N ALA A 131 5.87 12.52 2.03
CA ALA A 131 5.99 13.30 0.81
C ALA A 131 5.48 12.53 -0.42
N TRP A 132 5.66 11.21 -0.47
CA TRP A 132 5.09 10.35 -1.51
C TRP A 132 3.57 10.28 -1.43
N VAL A 133 2.99 10.07 -0.25
CA VAL A 133 1.54 10.06 -0.07
C VAL A 133 0.93 11.40 -0.50
N ASP A 134 1.54 12.54 -0.16
CA ASP A 134 1.08 13.86 -0.59
C ASP A 134 1.02 13.97 -2.12
N ARG A 135 2.09 13.58 -2.83
CA ARG A 135 2.12 13.59 -4.31
C ARG A 135 1.08 12.67 -4.92
N VAL A 136 0.90 11.48 -4.37
CA VAL A 136 -0.13 10.54 -4.85
C VAL A 136 -1.52 11.13 -4.64
N MET A 137 -1.77 11.78 -3.50
CA MET A 137 -3.04 12.41 -3.16
C MET A 137 -3.37 13.61 -4.05
N GLU A 138 -2.36 14.38 -4.47
CA GLU A 138 -2.51 15.49 -5.41
C GLU A 138 -2.89 15.02 -6.82
N ASN A 139 -2.49 13.80 -7.20
CA ASN A 139 -2.65 13.24 -8.54
C ASN A 139 -3.77 12.19 -8.65
N LEU A 140 -4.71 12.15 -7.70
CA LEU A 140 -5.84 11.22 -7.78
C LEU A 140 -6.73 11.51 -8.99
N LYS A 141 -7.17 10.44 -9.64
CA LYS A 141 -8.12 10.47 -10.76
C LYS A 141 -9.56 10.35 -10.26
#